data_AF-A0A1I4CC30-F1
#
_entry.id   AF-A0A1I4CC30-F1
#
_cell.length_a   1.000
_cell.length_b   1.000
_cell.length_c   1.000
_cell.angle_alpha   90.00
_cell.angle_beta   90.00
_cell.angle_gamma   90.00
#
_symmetry.space_group_name_H-M   'P 1'
#
loop_
_entity.id
_entity.type
_entity.pdbx_description
1 polymer ?
#
loop_
_entity_poly.entity_id
_entity_poly.type
_entity_poly.pdbx_seq_one_letter_code
_entity_poly.pdbx_strand_id
1 'polypeptide(L)'
;MRATTSTWRRGGPLRGAALLLGALALQAGGAAANECRTAESRDGAVEMDPTWAGTTVGYAALQRGGIVYFGYYDAERRLTVASLDPRSRRLCVRTLDAVFGGWDSHNGIVMAFDSGGRLHVAGNMHGTGLIYARASEPDDVASLRPAGMVGTDEARVTYPRFVRGDDGNLLFVYRSGASGRGEWIVNRWADGRWARVSAQPVFAANWQGRPVSAYPSPFVADERGVFHVAIVWRHTGDAATNFAVSYAATRDFQTWRGADGRRLTAPLTPDTADSIERRGEGQGLLNAPIAAADERGQPMVAYTRYGPGGNNAVFLAKPEGSGWTTHLLVESDRRVPIEGTGTLPDVPRLRELDPDEGTILVAFPGRAAFRYGFDPVTLEPRGSAVRARAADSRPSPARPIPGLGRSALRRVPVLDAASGQRLPGRFEFFAQAGNGDRPVACTADAPKACDPPPSPVYFVQGGH
;
A
#
# COMPACT_ATOMS: atom_id res chain seq x y z
N MET A 1 3.34 -49.75 65.48
CA MET A 1 2.99 -51.07 64.89
C MET A 1 2.79 -50.83 63.40
N ARG A 2 3.50 -51.39 62.42
CA ARG A 2 4.51 -52.46 62.35
C ARG A 2 5.67 -51.95 61.49
N ALA A 3 6.88 -52.28 61.91
CA ALA A 3 8.08 -52.24 61.10
C ALA A 3 8.20 -53.54 60.30
N THR A 4 8.80 -53.50 59.12
CA THR A 4 9.70 -54.57 58.65
C THR A 4 10.72 -53.98 57.69
N THR A 5 11.96 -54.05 58.13
CA THR A 5 13.21 -53.86 57.42
C THR A 5 13.53 -55.05 56.52
N SER A 6 14.18 -54.82 55.37
CA SER A 6 15.23 -55.74 54.91
C SER A 6 16.30 -54.97 54.13
N THR A 7 17.53 -55.15 54.57
CA THR A 7 18.78 -54.61 54.05
C THR A 7 19.52 -55.71 53.29
N TRP A 8 20.15 -55.41 52.15
CA TRP A 8 21.36 -56.11 51.71
C TRP A 8 22.38 -55.15 51.08
N ARG A 9 23.64 -55.55 51.22
CA ARG A 9 24.86 -54.74 51.32
C ARG A 9 25.57 -54.49 49.97
N ARG A 10 26.27 -53.35 49.96
CA ARG A 10 27.66 -53.05 49.49
C ARG A 10 28.11 -53.53 48.11
N GLY A 11 28.54 -52.55 47.32
CA GLY A 11 29.56 -52.70 46.28
C GLY A 11 29.83 -51.36 45.57
N GLY A 12 30.76 -50.55 46.10
CA GLY A 12 31.54 -49.65 45.25
C GLY A 12 32.88 -50.34 44.92
N PRO A 13 33.77 -49.77 44.07
CA PRO A 13 33.75 -48.38 43.60
C PRO A 13 34.18 -48.20 42.12
N LEU A 14 34.36 -46.93 41.72
CA LEU A 14 35.27 -46.41 40.69
C LEU A 14 34.78 -46.16 39.25
N ARG A 15 35.02 -44.90 38.86
CA ARG A 15 35.43 -44.36 37.55
C ARG A 15 34.32 -44.04 36.54
N GLY A 16 34.20 -42.74 36.28
CA GLY A 16 33.50 -42.20 35.12
C GLY A 16 33.12 -40.74 35.31
N ALA A 17 34.09 -39.84 35.49
CA ALA A 17 33.83 -38.41 35.31
C ALA A 17 33.56 -38.16 33.82
N ALA A 18 32.28 -38.18 33.43
CA ALA A 18 31.88 -37.70 32.11
C ALA A 18 31.89 -36.18 32.14
N LEU A 19 32.94 -35.57 31.58
CA LEU A 19 32.90 -34.18 31.17
C LEU A 19 31.80 -34.04 30.11
N LEU A 20 30.64 -33.53 30.53
CA LEU A 20 29.67 -32.92 29.63
C LEU A 20 30.26 -31.59 29.16
N LEU A 21 31.03 -31.63 28.07
CA LEU A 21 31.29 -30.48 27.23
C LEU A 21 29.96 -30.06 26.61
N GLY A 22 29.21 -29.25 27.34
CA GLY A 22 28.08 -28.49 26.79
C GLY A 22 28.65 -27.51 25.77
N ALA A 23 28.58 -27.89 24.49
CA ALA A 23 28.78 -26.94 23.41
C ALA A 23 27.64 -25.90 23.50
N LEU A 24 27.92 -24.76 24.13
CA LEU A 24 27.17 -23.54 23.83
C LEU A 24 27.39 -23.26 22.36
N ALA A 25 26.44 -23.69 21.52
CA ALA A 25 26.28 -23.10 20.21
C ALA A 25 25.92 -21.62 20.46
N LEU A 26 26.92 -20.74 20.36
CA LEU A 26 26.64 -19.34 20.11
C LEU A 26 25.87 -19.30 18.80
N GLN A 27 24.55 -19.14 18.88
CA GLN A 27 23.81 -18.57 17.77
C GLN A 27 24.36 -17.17 17.59
N ALA A 28 25.28 -17.02 16.63
CA ALA A 28 25.56 -15.74 16.04
C ALA A 28 24.25 -15.28 15.40
N GLY A 29 23.44 -14.54 16.17
CA GLY A 29 22.41 -13.69 15.59
C GLY A 29 23.14 -12.79 14.60
N GLY A 30 22.90 -13.00 13.31
CA GLY A 30 23.48 -12.18 12.26
C GLY A 30 23.13 -10.74 12.55
N ALA A 31 24.11 -9.97 13.00
CA ALA A 31 23.96 -8.53 13.11
C ALA A 31 23.61 -8.04 11.71
N ALA A 32 22.41 -7.49 11.54
CA ALA A 32 21.98 -6.90 10.29
C ALA A 32 23.04 -5.88 9.86
N ALA A 33 23.78 -6.23 8.81
CA ALA A 33 24.91 -5.46 8.32
C ALA A 33 24.36 -4.16 7.74
N ASN A 34 24.76 -3.04 8.35
CA ASN A 34 24.56 -1.73 7.76
C ASN A 34 25.68 -1.56 6.73
N GLU A 35 25.41 -1.89 5.48
CA GLU A 35 26.40 -1.75 4.42
C GLU A 35 26.15 -0.42 3.70
N CYS A 36 27.05 0.53 3.93
CA CYS A 36 27.16 1.72 3.09
C CYS A 36 28.24 1.47 2.04
N ARG A 37 27.89 1.70 0.77
CA ARG A 37 28.79 1.56 -0.37
C ARG A 37 28.60 2.70 -1.35
N THR A 38 29.57 2.90 -2.22
CA THR A 38 29.38 3.73 -3.42
C THR A 38 28.73 2.88 -4.50
N ALA A 39 27.51 3.22 -4.89
CA ALA A 39 26.78 2.50 -5.92
C ALA A 39 27.31 2.81 -7.32
N GLU A 40 27.27 1.81 -8.20
CA GLU A 40 27.63 1.99 -9.60
C GLU A 40 26.58 2.83 -10.34
N SER A 41 27.00 3.45 -11.43
CA SER A 41 26.11 4.18 -12.32
C SER A 41 26.17 3.54 -13.70
N ARG A 42 25.00 3.37 -14.31
CA ARG A 42 24.84 2.80 -15.64
C ARG A 42 23.80 3.61 -16.40
N ASP A 43 24.14 4.06 -17.60
CA ASP A 43 23.24 4.81 -18.49
C ASP A 43 22.57 6.03 -17.80
N GLY A 44 23.30 6.69 -16.88
CA GLY A 44 22.80 7.85 -16.13
C GLY A 44 21.87 7.50 -14.95
N ALA A 45 21.78 6.23 -14.57
CA ALA A 45 21.02 5.74 -13.44
C ALA A 45 21.92 5.07 -12.39
N VAL A 46 21.57 5.16 -11.11
CA VAL A 46 22.31 4.51 -10.03
C VAL A 46 21.77 3.11 -9.81
N GLU A 47 22.63 2.10 -9.87
CA GLU A 47 22.26 0.71 -9.63
C GLU A 47 22.21 0.43 -8.11
N MET A 48 21.07 -0.09 -7.65
CA MET A 48 20.85 -0.51 -6.28
C MET A 48 20.91 -2.03 -6.15
N ASP A 49 20.74 -2.52 -4.93
CA ASP A 49 20.59 -3.95 -4.68
C ASP A 49 19.34 -4.50 -5.41
N PRO A 50 19.41 -5.77 -5.86
CA PRO A 50 18.31 -6.38 -6.58
C PRO A 50 17.10 -6.62 -5.67
N THR A 51 15.93 -6.67 -6.28
CA THR A 51 14.65 -6.92 -5.62
C THR A 51 14.03 -8.23 -6.11
N TRP A 52 13.27 -8.89 -5.25
CA TRP A 52 12.46 -10.02 -5.68
C TRP A 52 11.44 -9.64 -6.79
N ALA A 53 11.36 -10.45 -7.85
CA ALA A 53 10.61 -10.13 -9.08
C ALA A 53 9.33 -10.97 -9.29
N GLY A 54 8.94 -11.78 -8.31
CA GLY A 54 7.92 -12.82 -8.51
C GLY A 54 6.47 -12.35 -8.52
N THR A 55 6.18 -11.17 -7.99
CA THR A 55 4.86 -10.55 -8.13
C THR A 55 5.00 -9.04 -8.09
N THR A 56 3.98 -8.35 -8.57
CA THR A 56 3.91 -6.91 -8.39
C THR A 56 3.48 -6.62 -6.97
N VAL A 57 4.27 -5.86 -6.23
CA VAL A 57 3.94 -5.38 -4.88
C VAL A 57 4.25 -3.89 -4.77
N GLY A 58 3.53 -3.19 -3.90
CA GLY A 58 3.73 -1.75 -3.69
C GLY A 58 5.01 -1.46 -2.92
N TYR A 59 5.96 -0.78 -3.55
CA TYR A 59 7.15 -0.21 -2.90
C TYR A 59 6.96 1.29 -2.69
N ALA A 60 7.73 1.85 -1.76
CA ALA A 60 7.66 3.26 -1.40
C ALA A 60 8.99 3.96 -1.67
N ALA A 61 8.92 5.21 -2.14
CA ALA A 61 10.08 6.06 -2.30
C ALA A 61 9.79 7.49 -1.85
N LEU A 62 10.67 8.04 -1.01
CA LEU A 62 10.59 9.39 -0.47
C LEU A 62 11.89 10.14 -0.73
N GLN A 63 11.85 11.46 -0.82
CA GLN A 63 13.04 12.30 -0.82
C GLN A 63 12.96 13.34 0.29
N ARG A 64 14.09 13.52 1.00
CA ARG A 64 14.26 14.54 2.03
C ARG A 64 15.70 15.00 2.05
N GLY A 65 15.94 16.30 2.11
CA GLY A 65 17.31 16.86 2.19
C GLY A 65 18.22 16.46 1.01
N GLY A 66 17.64 16.17 -0.17
CA GLY A 66 18.38 15.67 -1.33
C GLY A 66 18.75 14.18 -1.30
N ILE A 67 18.40 13.47 -0.22
CA ILE A 67 18.57 12.02 -0.09
C ILE A 67 17.27 11.33 -0.48
N VAL A 68 17.38 10.25 -1.27
CA VAL A 68 16.25 9.41 -1.67
C VAL A 68 16.22 8.14 -0.83
N TYR A 69 15.07 7.83 -0.26
CA TYR A 69 14.82 6.64 0.54
C TYR A 69 13.92 5.68 -0.24
N PHE A 70 14.22 4.39 -0.20
CA PHE A 70 13.49 3.36 -0.94
C PHE A 70 13.22 2.15 -0.06
N GLY A 71 11.94 1.82 0.13
CA GLY A 71 11.48 0.63 0.82
C GLY A 71 11.03 -0.44 -0.16
N TYR A 72 11.67 -1.60 -0.14
CA TYR A 72 11.50 -2.69 -1.09
C TYR A 72 11.70 -4.06 -0.42
N TYR A 73 11.43 -5.15 -1.13
CA TYR A 73 11.89 -6.48 -0.73
C TYR A 73 13.16 -6.83 -1.49
N ASP A 74 14.23 -7.19 -0.78
CA ASP A 74 15.49 -7.61 -1.41
C ASP A 74 15.35 -8.97 -2.13
N ALA A 75 16.47 -9.47 -2.67
CA ALA A 75 16.52 -10.75 -3.37
C ALA A 75 16.04 -11.93 -2.51
N GLU A 76 16.32 -11.88 -1.21
CA GLU A 76 15.91 -12.85 -0.19
C GLU A 76 14.50 -12.58 0.35
N ARG A 77 13.77 -11.65 -0.27
CA ARG A 77 12.40 -11.25 0.06
C ARG A 77 12.26 -10.56 1.42
N ARG A 78 13.35 -10.07 2.02
CA ARG A 78 13.30 -9.34 3.29
C ARG A 78 12.93 -7.89 3.07
N LEU A 79 12.15 -7.33 3.99
CA LEU A 79 11.79 -5.92 3.99
C LEU A 79 13.06 -5.09 4.23
N THR A 80 13.44 -4.33 3.21
CA THR A 80 14.72 -3.63 3.15
C THR A 80 14.50 -2.17 2.80
N VAL A 81 15.27 -1.29 3.45
CA VAL A 81 15.19 0.15 3.28
C VAL A 81 16.57 0.68 2.92
N ALA A 82 16.65 1.38 1.80
CA ALA A 82 17.86 2.03 1.34
C ALA A 82 17.76 3.55 1.48
N SER A 83 18.87 4.20 1.80
CA SER A 83 19.08 5.64 1.56
C SER A 83 20.17 5.83 0.51
N LEU A 84 19.89 6.69 -0.46
CA LEU A 84 20.77 7.01 -1.57
C LEU A 84 20.98 8.51 -1.64
N ASP A 85 22.23 8.95 -1.55
CA ASP A 85 22.64 10.27 -2.03
C ASP A 85 22.94 10.18 -3.53
N PRO A 86 22.10 10.78 -4.41
CA PRO A 86 22.32 10.68 -5.85
C PRO A 86 23.60 11.38 -6.33
N ARG A 87 24.12 12.36 -5.57
CA ARG A 87 25.31 13.13 -5.95
C ARG A 87 26.59 12.34 -5.72
N SER A 88 26.74 11.78 -4.52
CA SER A 88 27.91 10.98 -4.16
C SER A 88 27.78 9.50 -4.56
N ARG A 89 26.56 9.06 -4.91
CA ARG A 89 26.16 7.65 -5.09
C ARG A 89 26.36 6.83 -3.81
N ARG A 90 26.43 7.47 -2.65
CA ARG A 90 26.49 6.76 -1.38
C ARG A 90 25.13 6.11 -1.13
N LEU A 91 25.14 4.77 -1.15
CA LEU A 91 23.99 3.91 -0.89
C LEU A 91 24.21 3.22 0.45
N CYS A 92 23.31 3.41 1.40
CA CYS A 92 23.29 2.70 2.67
C CYS A 92 22.02 1.87 2.76
N VAL A 93 22.13 0.64 3.25
CA VAL A 93 21.01 -0.31 3.28
C VAL A 93 20.79 -0.85 4.68
N ARG A 94 19.52 -1.00 5.05
CA ARG A 94 19.07 -1.64 6.27
C ARG A 94 17.99 -2.67 5.96
N THR A 95 18.30 -3.93 6.22
CA THR A 95 17.36 -5.05 6.13
C THR A 95 16.70 -5.33 7.48
N LEU A 96 15.40 -5.58 7.47
CA LEU A 96 14.60 -6.01 8.61
C LEU A 96 14.33 -7.52 8.53
N ASP A 97 13.99 -8.14 9.66
CA ASP A 97 13.76 -9.59 9.71
C ASP A 97 12.44 -10.05 9.05
N ALA A 98 11.56 -9.11 8.69
CA ALA A 98 10.30 -9.43 8.03
C ALA A 98 10.53 -9.94 6.60
N VAL A 99 10.17 -11.20 6.34
CA VAL A 99 10.28 -11.85 5.03
C VAL A 99 8.91 -11.86 4.35
N PHE A 100 8.85 -11.43 3.10
CA PHE A 100 7.67 -11.52 2.25
C PHE A 100 7.37 -12.98 1.91
N GLY A 101 6.16 -13.41 2.25
CA GLY A 101 5.68 -14.77 2.00
C GLY A 101 4.84 -14.88 0.73
N GLY A 102 4.96 -16.01 0.02
CA GLY A 102 4.07 -16.35 -1.09
C GLY A 102 4.21 -15.41 -2.31
N TRP A 103 3.07 -15.03 -2.90
CA TRP A 103 2.94 -14.19 -4.11
C TRP A 103 1.91 -13.05 -3.94
N ASP A 104 1.67 -12.68 -2.68
CA ASP A 104 0.57 -11.83 -2.26
C ASP A 104 0.89 -10.33 -2.40
N SER A 105 0.27 -9.68 -3.40
CA SER A 105 0.53 -8.27 -3.72
C SER A 105 0.04 -7.27 -2.67
N HIS A 106 -0.81 -7.70 -1.72
CA HIS A 106 -1.35 -6.83 -0.68
C HIS A 106 -0.30 -6.38 0.34
N ASN A 107 0.84 -7.09 0.39
CA ASN A 107 1.96 -6.86 1.29
C ASN A 107 2.83 -5.66 0.86
N GLY A 108 2.20 -4.55 0.48
CA GLY A 108 2.90 -3.31 0.13
C GLY A 108 3.67 -2.69 1.31
N ILE A 109 4.58 -1.79 0.99
CA ILE A 109 5.43 -1.03 1.93
C ILE A 109 4.99 0.43 1.90
N VAL A 110 4.89 1.05 3.08
CA VAL A 110 4.66 2.47 3.26
C VAL A 110 5.76 3.07 4.14
N MET A 111 6.13 4.31 3.82
CA MET A 111 7.13 5.06 4.56
C MET A 111 6.64 6.49 4.83
N ALA A 112 7.12 7.08 5.91
CA ALA A 112 6.94 8.50 6.21
C ALA A 112 8.03 8.99 7.17
N PHE A 113 8.23 10.30 7.23
CA PHE A 113 9.07 10.94 8.24
C PHE A 113 8.21 11.59 9.31
N ASP A 114 8.54 11.46 10.60
CA ASP A 114 7.91 12.31 11.61
C ASP A 114 8.45 13.74 11.61
N SER A 115 7.87 14.61 12.43
CA SER A 115 8.32 16.00 12.60
C SER A 115 9.75 16.12 13.14
N GLY A 116 10.27 15.07 13.79
CA GLY A 116 11.65 14.96 14.23
C GLY A 116 12.61 14.46 13.15
N GLY A 117 12.15 14.24 11.91
CA GLY A 117 12.98 13.73 10.82
C GLY A 117 13.33 12.25 10.93
N ARG A 118 12.67 11.48 11.81
CA ARG A 118 12.89 10.03 11.91
C ARG A 118 12.03 9.31 10.90
N LEU A 119 12.60 8.31 10.24
CA LEU A 119 11.90 7.47 9.27
C LEU A 119 11.01 6.44 9.98
N HIS A 120 9.78 6.29 9.49
CA HIS A 120 8.79 5.30 9.87
C HIS A 120 8.53 4.39 8.67
N VAL A 121 8.55 3.08 8.88
CA VAL A 121 8.36 2.08 7.82
C VAL A 121 7.41 1.01 8.30
N ALA A 122 6.41 0.68 7.49
CA ALA A 122 5.50 -0.43 7.75
C ALA A 122 5.18 -1.15 6.43
N GLY A 123 4.95 -2.46 6.48
CA GLY A 123 4.63 -3.22 5.28
C GLY A 123 4.51 -4.70 5.56
N ASN A 124 4.45 -5.52 4.51
CA ASN A 124 4.37 -6.97 4.62
C ASN A 124 3.15 -7.48 5.42
N MET A 125 2.01 -6.79 5.28
CA MET A 125 0.82 -7.07 6.07
C MET A 125 -0.42 -7.36 5.23
N HIS A 126 -0.90 -8.61 5.32
CA HIS A 126 -2.22 -9.03 4.85
C HIS A 126 -2.89 -9.95 5.88
N GLY A 127 -3.52 -9.34 6.88
CA GLY A 127 -4.17 -10.05 7.99
C GLY A 127 -3.18 -10.65 8.99
N THR A 128 -1.94 -10.15 9.00
CA THR A 128 -0.83 -10.56 9.89
C THR A 128 -0.67 -9.58 11.06
N GLY A 129 0.20 -9.91 12.02
CA GLY A 129 0.57 -8.95 13.07
C GLY A 129 1.25 -7.70 12.50
N LEU A 130 1.19 -6.60 13.25
CA LEU A 130 1.84 -5.34 12.87
C LEU A 130 3.34 -5.57 12.62
N ILE A 131 3.79 -5.17 11.43
CA ILE A 131 5.20 -5.10 11.05
C ILE A 131 5.50 -3.61 10.83
N TYR A 132 6.17 -3.03 11.81
CA TYR A 132 6.51 -1.62 11.86
C TYR A 132 7.92 -1.44 12.41
N ALA A 133 8.66 -0.50 11.82
CA ALA A 133 9.99 -0.12 12.24
C ALA A 133 10.13 1.40 12.22
N ARG A 134 11.01 1.91 13.08
CA ARG A 134 11.27 3.35 13.22
C ARG A 134 12.76 3.60 13.42
N ALA A 135 13.28 4.64 12.78
CA ALA A 135 14.62 5.15 13.01
C ALA A 135 14.70 5.81 14.40
N SER A 136 15.76 5.56 15.16
CA SER A 136 15.99 6.31 16.40
C SER A 136 16.58 7.68 16.11
N GLU A 137 17.37 7.80 15.03
CA GLU A 137 18.03 9.03 14.61
C GLU A 137 17.36 9.66 13.38
N PRO A 138 17.36 11.00 13.24
CA PRO A 138 16.87 11.67 12.05
C PRO A 138 17.69 11.30 10.80
N ASP A 139 17.01 11.11 9.68
CA ASP A 139 17.63 10.90 8.36
C ASP A 139 18.63 9.72 8.28
N ASP A 140 18.58 8.79 9.25
CA ASP A 140 19.50 7.65 9.32
C ASP A 140 18.78 6.29 9.22
N VAL A 141 18.95 5.64 8.06
CA VAL A 141 18.42 4.30 7.80
C VAL A 141 19.09 3.23 8.67
N ALA A 142 20.34 3.44 9.08
CA ALA A 142 21.11 2.49 9.88
C ALA A 142 20.54 2.32 11.30
N SER A 143 19.83 3.34 11.80
CA SER A 143 19.15 3.35 13.10
C SER A 143 17.75 2.72 13.09
N LEU A 144 17.24 2.29 11.94
CA LEU A 144 15.90 1.70 11.82
C LEU A 144 15.83 0.36 12.55
N ARG A 145 14.87 0.23 13.48
CA ARG A 145 14.63 -0.98 14.29
C ARG A 145 13.15 -1.32 14.34
N PRO A 146 12.78 -2.60 14.50
CA PRO A 146 11.41 -2.99 14.79
C PRO A 146 10.86 -2.24 16.01
N ALA A 147 9.60 -1.83 15.93
CA ALA A 147 8.91 -1.08 16.98
C ALA A 147 7.43 -1.48 17.04
N GLY A 148 6.78 -1.15 18.16
CA GLY A 148 5.32 -1.26 18.30
C GLY A 148 4.62 0.08 18.13
N MET A 149 3.29 0.04 18.01
CA MET A 149 2.45 1.23 18.06
C MET A 149 1.73 1.30 19.42
N VAL A 150 0.46 0.92 19.47
CA VAL A 150 -0.39 0.98 20.66
C VAL A 150 -0.51 -0.40 21.33
N GLY A 151 -0.36 -1.48 20.56
CA GLY A 151 -0.43 -2.87 21.04
C GLY A 151 -1.84 -3.47 21.00
N THR A 152 -2.87 -2.71 20.65
CA THR A 152 -4.26 -3.17 20.50
C THR A 152 -4.72 -3.05 19.04
N ASP A 153 -5.54 -4.01 18.58
CA ASP A 153 -6.01 -4.13 17.19
C ASP A 153 -4.89 -4.35 16.15
N GLU A 154 -3.70 -4.73 16.60
CA GLU A 154 -2.48 -4.87 15.79
C GLU A 154 -2.16 -6.32 15.40
N ALA A 155 -3.02 -7.28 15.72
CA ALA A 155 -2.78 -8.70 15.45
C ALA A 155 -3.14 -9.14 14.01
N ARG A 156 -3.96 -8.36 13.30
CA ARG A 156 -4.48 -8.69 11.95
C ARG A 156 -4.55 -7.46 11.05
N VAL A 157 -3.42 -6.86 10.76
CA VAL A 157 -3.28 -5.62 9.99
C VAL A 157 -3.30 -5.88 8.48
N THR A 158 -3.95 -5.00 7.73
CA THR A 158 -3.87 -4.92 6.27
C THR A 158 -3.89 -3.45 5.84
N TYR A 159 -3.29 -3.13 4.68
CA TYR A 159 -3.33 -1.81 4.04
C TYR A 159 -2.82 -0.67 4.93
N PRO A 160 -1.60 -0.77 5.47
CA PRO A 160 -1.02 0.32 6.23
C PRO A 160 -0.90 1.57 5.35
N ARG A 161 -1.21 2.74 5.91
CA ARG A 161 -1.01 4.04 5.24
C ARG A 161 -0.54 5.05 6.26
N PHE A 162 0.48 5.82 5.89
CA PHE A 162 0.81 7.05 6.59
C PHE A 162 0.02 8.21 5.98
N VAL A 163 -0.57 9.05 6.82
CA VAL A 163 -1.25 10.29 6.41
C VAL A 163 -0.66 11.42 7.24
N ARG A 164 -0.32 12.55 6.61
CA ARG A 164 0.15 13.73 7.32
C ARG A 164 -1.04 14.65 7.60
N GLY A 165 -1.21 15.06 8.85
CA GLY A 165 -2.12 16.13 9.25
C GLY A 165 -1.49 17.51 9.04
N ASP A 166 -2.31 18.55 8.97
CA ASP A 166 -1.84 19.94 8.71
C ASP A 166 -1.06 20.54 9.88
N ASP A 167 -1.26 20.01 11.08
CA ASP A 167 -0.51 20.37 12.27
C ASP A 167 0.84 19.62 12.38
N GLY A 168 1.27 18.97 11.30
CA GLY A 168 2.52 18.21 11.24
C GLY A 168 2.44 16.85 11.92
N ASN A 169 1.25 16.42 12.37
CA ASN A 169 1.05 15.07 12.87
C ASN A 169 1.30 14.02 11.80
N LEU A 170 1.84 12.89 12.24
CA LEU A 170 1.86 11.68 11.45
C LEU A 170 0.75 10.76 11.94
N LEU A 171 -0.18 10.42 11.05
CA LEU A 171 -1.24 9.44 11.29
C LEU A 171 -0.86 8.11 10.65
N PHE A 172 -1.28 7.02 11.27
CA PHE A 172 -1.19 5.68 10.72
C PHE A 172 -2.58 5.07 10.65
N VAL A 173 -3.04 4.85 9.42
CA VAL A 173 -4.36 4.34 9.11
C VAL A 173 -4.22 2.91 8.57
N TYR A 174 -4.99 1.99 9.11
CA TYR A 174 -4.93 0.58 8.69
C TYR A 174 -6.25 -0.13 8.93
N ARG A 175 -6.44 -1.26 8.23
CA ARG A 175 -7.54 -2.18 8.51
C ARG A 175 -7.09 -3.24 9.51
N SER A 176 -7.81 -3.38 10.62
CA SER A 176 -7.68 -4.51 11.53
C SER A 176 -8.77 -5.55 11.26
N GLY A 177 -8.41 -6.81 11.09
CA GLY A 177 -9.33 -7.92 10.82
C GLY A 177 -9.16 -8.51 9.42
N ALA A 178 -10.28 -8.89 8.78
CA ALA A 178 -10.29 -9.58 7.48
C ALA A 178 -11.30 -8.93 6.52
N SER A 179 -11.20 -9.23 5.23
CA SER A 179 -12.21 -8.82 4.25
C SER A 179 -13.60 -9.35 4.63
N GLY A 180 -14.61 -8.47 4.58
CA GLY A 180 -15.96 -8.73 5.09
C GLY A 180 -16.14 -8.46 6.59
N ARG A 181 -15.07 -8.30 7.39
CA ARG A 181 -15.15 -8.02 8.83
C ARG A 181 -13.89 -7.29 9.31
N GLY A 182 -13.58 -6.17 8.67
CA GLY A 182 -12.38 -5.37 8.96
C GLY A 182 -12.76 -3.98 9.44
N GLU A 183 -12.23 -3.60 10.59
CA GLU A 183 -12.39 -2.28 11.18
C GLU A 183 -11.24 -1.38 10.73
N TRP A 184 -11.52 -0.11 10.44
CA TRP A 184 -10.47 0.84 10.09
C TRP A 184 -10.05 1.65 11.31
N ILE A 185 -8.77 1.57 11.62
CA ILE A 185 -8.14 2.13 12.80
C ILE A 185 -7.23 3.29 12.41
N VAL A 186 -7.18 4.32 13.26
CA VAL A 186 -6.29 5.47 13.10
C VAL A 186 -5.51 5.69 14.38
N ASN A 187 -4.18 5.62 14.27
CA ASN A 187 -3.26 6.03 15.31
C ASN A 187 -2.63 7.37 14.94
N ARG A 188 -2.30 8.21 15.93
CA ARG A 188 -1.57 9.47 15.80
C ARG A 188 -0.22 9.36 16.49
N TRP A 189 0.81 9.84 15.83
CA TRP A 189 2.13 10.05 16.37
C TRP A 189 2.22 11.43 17.02
N ALA A 190 2.49 11.46 18.31
CA ALA A 190 2.77 12.69 19.05
C ALA A 190 3.74 12.38 20.19
N ASP A 191 4.63 13.31 20.52
CA ASP A 191 5.55 13.20 21.66
C ASP A 191 6.37 11.91 21.70
N GLY A 192 6.77 11.42 20.52
CA GLY A 192 7.60 10.23 20.40
C GLY A 192 6.89 8.89 20.63
N ARG A 193 5.54 8.86 20.69
CA ARG A 193 4.73 7.65 20.82
C ARG A 193 3.49 7.65 19.94
N TRP A 194 2.95 6.46 19.68
CA TRP A 194 1.65 6.29 19.03
C TRP A 194 0.52 6.32 20.06
N ALA A 195 -0.60 6.96 19.71
CA ALA A 195 -1.83 6.93 20.47
C ALA A 195 -3.02 6.70 19.54
N ARG A 196 -4.09 6.08 20.03
CA ARG A 196 -5.32 5.87 19.26
C ARG A 196 -6.06 7.20 19.10
N VAL A 197 -6.52 7.52 17.88
CA VAL A 197 -7.28 8.76 17.62
C VAL A 197 -8.73 8.68 18.15
N SER A 198 -9.37 7.53 18.00
CA SER A 198 -10.75 7.30 18.47
C SER A 198 -10.91 5.92 19.07
N ALA A 199 -11.72 5.80 20.13
CA ALA A 199 -12.07 4.53 20.74
C ALA A 199 -12.88 3.63 19.80
N GLN A 200 -13.63 4.22 18.86
CA GLN A 200 -14.39 3.49 17.84
C GLN A 200 -13.65 3.50 16.50
N PRO A 201 -13.81 2.46 15.67
CA PRO A 201 -13.26 2.43 14.33
C PRO A 201 -13.91 3.49 13.44
N VAL A 202 -13.20 3.88 12.38
CA VAL A 202 -13.69 4.85 11.38
C VAL A 202 -14.83 4.26 10.57
N PHE A 203 -14.66 3.03 10.07
CA PHE A 203 -15.65 2.30 9.28
C PHE A 203 -16.08 1.05 10.03
N ALA A 204 -17.38 0.77 10.03
CA ALA A 204 -17.94 -0.39 10.70
C ALA A 204 -17.57 -1.71 9.98
N ALA A 205 -17.39 -2.78 10.76
CA ALA A 205 -17.23 -4.15 10.26
C ALA A 205 -18.55 -4.94 10.20
N ASN A 206 -19.66 -4.34 10.64
CA ASN A 206 -21.01 -4.90 10.58
C ASN A 206 -22.00 -3.82 10.17
N TRP A 207 -22.99 -4.19 9.36
CA TRP A 207 -24.11 -3.33 9.00
C TRP A 207 -25.38 -4.17 8.89
N GLN A 208 -26.43 -3.76 9.59
CA GLN A 208 -27.73 -4.45 9.65
C GLN A 208 -27.62 -5.94 10.02
N GLY A 209 -26.73 -6.27 10.98
CA GLY A 209 -26.54 -7.64 11.45
C GLY A 209 -25.70 -8.53 10.52
N ARG A 210 -25.20 -7.98 9.39
CA ARG A 210 -24.36 -8.71 8.43
C ARG A 210 -22.94 -8.15 8.38
N PRO A 211 -21.93 -8.99 8.11
CA PRO A 211 -20.57 -8.51 7.89
C PRO A 211 -20.49 -7.53 6.71
N VAL A 212 -19.68 -6.48 6.87
CA VAL A 212 -19.39 -5.50 5.82
C VAL A 212 -17.93 -5.04 5.94
N SER A 213 -17.35 -4.57 4.84
CA SER A 213 -16.05 -3.90 4.85
C SER A 213 -16.04 -2.67 3.96
N ALA A 214 -15.39 -1.63 4.47
CA ALA A 214 -15.04 -0.45 3.70
C ALA A 214 -13.71 -0.66 2.96
N TYR A 215 -13.68 -0.21 1.72
CA TYR A 215 -12.49 -0.03 0.90
C TYR A 215 -12.35 1.46 0.57
N PRO A 216 -11.69 2.24 1.45
CA PRO A 216 -11.49 3.65 1.26
C PRO A 216 -10.40 3.93 0.20
N SER A 217 -10.63 4.97 -0.60
CA SER A 217 -9.57 5.65 -1.36
C SER A 217 -8.45 6.10 -0.41
N PRO A 218 -7.26 6.46 -0.92
CA PRO A 218 -6.35 7.31 -0.15
C PRO A 218 -7.10 8.52 0.43
N PHE A 219 -6.73 8.92 1.64
CA PHE A 219 -7.20 10.17 2.23
C PHE A 219 -6.41 11.30 1.58
N VAL A 220 -7.10 12.22 0.92
CA VAL A 220 -6.48 13.34 0.21
C VAL A 220 -6.87 14.62 0.94
N ALA A 221 -5.88 15.40 1.38
CA ALA A 221 -6.12 16.70 1.98
C ALA A 221 -6.36 17.75 0.89
N ASP A 222 -7.36 18.62 1.08
CA ASP A 222 -7.47 19.88 0.34
C ASP A 222 -6.51 20.94 0.92
N GLU A 223 -6.45 22.11 0.27
CA GLU A 223 -5.60 23.23 0.73
C GLU A 223 -6.01 23.79 2.10
N ARG A 224 -7.17 23.40 2.63
CA ARG A 224 -7.73 23.82 3.92
C ARG A 224 -7.61 22.75 4.99
N GLY A 225 -6.89 21.66 4.71
CA GLY A 225 -6.66 20.60 5.67
C GLY A 225 -7.83 19.64 5.89
N VAL A 226 -8.78 19.59 4.96
CA VAL A 226 -9.88 18.63 4.99
C VAL A 226 -9.45 17.39 4.21
N PHE A 227 -9.43 16.25 4.88
CA PHE A 227 -9.23 14.95 4.25
C PHE A 227 -10.53 14.47 3.62
N HIS A 228 -10.48 14.20 2.33
CA HIS A 228 -11.54 13.64 1.52
C HIS A 228 -11.31 12.14 1.32
N VAL A 229 -12.38 11.33 1.44
CA VAL A 229 -12.32 9.89 1.21
C VAL A 229 -13.57 9.40 0.48
N ALA A 230 -13.37 8.62 -0.57
CA ALA A 230 -14.42 7.83 -1.21
C ALA A 230 -14.35 6.39 -0.68
N ILE A 231 -15.50 5.75 -0.51
CA ILE A 231 -15.62 4.46 0.16
C ILE A 231 -16.43 3.52 -0.71
N VAL A 232 -15.86 2.36 -1.06
CA VAL A 232 -16.65 1.24 -1.60
C VAL A 232 -16.99 0.27 -0.48
N TRP A 233 -18.24 -0.15 -0.41
CA TRP A 233 -18.71 -1.14 0.56
C TRP A 233 -18.83 -2.53 -0.06
N ARG A 234 -18.43 -3.55 0.70
CA ARG A 234 -18.43 -4.95 0.28
C ARG A 234 -18.92 -5.89 1.38
N HIS A 235 -19.67 -6.94 1.03
CA HIS A 235 -20.14 -7.93 1.98
C HIS A 235 -19.16 -9.09 2.26
N THR A 236 -18.45 -9.60 1.25
CA THR A 236 -17.61 -10.80 1.39
C THR A 236 -16.18 -10.57 0.90
N GLY A 237 -15.37 -11.63 0.81
CA GLY A 237 -14.05 -11.57 0.17
C GLY A 237 -14.12 -11.39 -1.37
N ASP A 238 -15.25 -11.73 -1.99
CA ASP A 238 -15.45 -11.65 -3.43
C ASP A 238 -15.72 -10.20 -3.88
N ALA A 239 -14.96 -9.73 -4.87
CA ALA A 239 -15.16 -8.41 -5.45
C ALA A 239 -16.54 -8.19 -6.09
N ALA A 240 -17.24 -9.25 -6.51
CA ALA A 240 -18.60 -9.16 -7.03
C ALA A 240 -19.59 -8.64 -5.97
N THR A 241 -19.26 -8.77 -4.68
CA THR A 241 -20.07 -8.30 -3.56
C THR A 241 -19.84 -6.82 -3.19
N ASN A 242 -19.13 -6.06 -4.03
CA ASN A 242 -19.12 -4.59 -3.94
C ASN A 242 -20.49 -4.05 -4.33
N PHE A 243 -21.09 -3.17 -3.53
CA PHE A 243 -22.50 -2.81 -3.73
C PHE A 243 -22.85 -1.32 -3.62
N ALA A 244 -21.99 -0.50 -3.01
CA ALA A 244 -22.27 0.91 -2.79
C ALA A 244 -21.00 1.76 -2.80
N VAL A 245 -21.15 3.02 -3.19
CA VAL A 245 -20.14 4.08 -3.14
C VAL A 245 -20.63 5.19 -2.22
N SER A 246 -19.76 5.63 -1.31
CA SER A 246 -20.03 6.71 -0.38
C SER A 246 -18.85 7.66 -0.28
N TYR A 247 -19.07 8.80 0.36
CA TYR A 247 -18.09 9.84 0.64
C TYR A 247 -18.10 10.20 2.13
N ALA A 248 -16.97 10.67 2.63
CA ALA A 248 -16.88 11.37 3.89
C ALA A 248 -15.68 12.34 3.87
N ALA A 249 -15.75 13.35 4.74
CA ALA A 249 -14.68 14.32 4.97
C ALA A 249 -14.35 14.42 6.46
N THR A 250 -13.09 14.69 6.80
CA THR A 250 -12.64 14.89 8.19
C THR A 250 -11.43 15.82 8.26
N ARG A 251 -11.22 16.51 9.40
CA ARG A 251 -9.96 17.23 9.70
C ARG A 251 -9.10 16.52 10.74
N ASP A 252 -9.72 15.70 11.57
CA ASP A 252 -9.15 15.17 12.82
C ASP A 252 -9.27 13.65 12.93
N PHE A 253 -9.91 13.00 11.96
CA PHE A 253 -10.27 11.57 11.96
C PHE A 253 -11.18 11.15 13.13
N GLN A 254 -11.81 12.12 13.79
CA GLN A 254 -12.76 11.94 14.89
C GLN A 254 -14.15 12.44 14.50
N THR A 255 -14.20 13.60 13.84
CA THR A 255 -15.40 14.25 13.35
C THR A 255 -15.50 14.09 11.84
N TRP A 256 -16.68 13.69 11.37
CA TRP A 256 -16.93 13.35 9.97
C TRP A 256 -18.08 14.18 9.42
N ARG A 257 -17.96 14.57 8.15
CA ARG A 257 -18.99 15.35 7.43
C ARG A 257 -19.26 14.79 6.04
N GLY A 258 -20.49 14.97 5.58
CA GLY A 258 -20.86 14.81 4.18
C GLY A 258 -20.38 15.98 3.33
N ALA A 259 -20.55 15.91 2.02
CA ALA A 259 -20.15 16.99 1.13
C ALA A 259 -21.01 18.26 1.29
N ASP A 260 -22.26 18.10 1.74
CA ASP A 260 -23.17 19.17 2.13
C ASP A 260 -22.85 19.79 3.51
N GLY A 261 -21.78 19.32 4.18
CA GLY A 261 -21.33 19.78 5.48
C GLY A 261 -22.07 19.18 6.68
N ARG A 262 -23.11 18.35 6.47
CA ARG A 262 -23.84 17.70 7.56
C ARG A 262 -22.91 16.77 8.34
N ARG A 263 -23.09 16.70 9.66
CA ARG A 263 -22.29 15.79 10.50
C ARG A 263 -22.70 14.35 10.25
N LEU A 264 -21.72 13.46 10.11
CA LEU A 264 -21.90 12.01 9.99
C LEU A 264 -21.63 11.34 11.34
N THR A 265 -22.28 10.21 11.57
CA THR A 265 -22.12 9.43 12.81
C THR A 265 -21.19 8.25 12.57
N ALA A 266 -20.05 8.24 13.26
CA ALA A 266 -19.12 7.12 13.29
C ALA A 266 -19.60 6.00 14.26
N PRO A 267 -19.23 4.73 14.04
CA PRO A 267 -18.50 4.24 12.87
C PRO A 267 -19.34 4.42 11.61
N LEU A 268 -18.70 4.86 10.53
CA LEU A 268 -19.38 5.09 9.25
C LEU A 268 -19.84 3.74 8.68
N THR A 269 -21.05 3.74 8.14
CA THR A 269 -21.73 2.60 7.52
C THR A 269 -22.25 3.03 6.15
N PRO A 270 -22.77 2.11 5.31
CA PRO A 270 -23.47 2.49 4.09
C PRO A 270 -24.57 3.55 4.33
N ASP A 271 -25.29 3.50 5.46
CA ASP A 271 -26.42 4.42 5.73
C ASP A 271 -25.99 5.73 6.41
N THR A 272 -24.89 5.72 7.17
CA THR A 272 -24.41 6.90 7.90
C THR A 272 -23.36 7.71 7.16
N ALA A 273 -22.67 7.13 6.18
CA ALA A 273 -21.79 7.85 5.25
C ALA A 273 -22.59 8.68 4.24
N ASP A 274 -21.92 9.58 3.52
CA ASP A 274 -22.57 10.36 2.48
C ASP A 274 -22.75 9.52 1.21
N SER A 275 -24.00 9.23 0.82
CA SER A 275 -24.27 8.24 -0.22
C SER A 275 -24.11 8.85 -1.61
N ILE A 276 -23.22 8.27 -2.42
CA ILE A 276 -23.08 8.63 -3.84
C ILE A 276 -23.99 7.74 -4.69
N GLU A 277 -23.81 6.41 -4.59
CA GLU A 277 -24.55 5.46 -5.42
C GLU A 277 -24.72 4.10 -4.72
N ARG A 278 -25.89 3.47 -4.89
CA ARG A 278 -26.25 2.18 -4.29
C ARG A 278 -26.94 1.28 -5.32
N ARG A 279 -26.15 0.60 -6.16
CA ARG A 279 -26.66 -0.25 -7.26
C ARG A 279 -26.78 -1.73 -6.90
N GLY A 280 -26.26 -2.14 -5.74
CA GLY A 280 -26.22 -3.54 -5.35
C GLY A 280 -25.01 -4.29 -5.93
N GLU A 281 -24.92 -5.57 -5.59
CA GLU A 281 -23.84 -6.47 -6.00
C GLU A 281 -23.90 -6.84 -7.49
N GLY A 282 -22.79 -7.36 -8.03
CA GLY A 282 -22.71 -7.87 -9.41
C GLY A 282 -22.67 -6.77 -10.49
N GLN A 283 -22.62 -5.50 -10.11
CA GLN A 283 -22.65 -4.35 -11.02
C GLN A 283 -21.26 -3.93 -11.53
N GLY A 284 -20.24 -4.78 -11.37
CA GLY A 284 -18.88 -4.49 -11.84
C GLY A 284 -18.14 -3.41 -11.04
N LEU A 285 -18.62 -3.08 -9.83
CA LEU A 285 -18.03 -2.06 -8.98
C LEU A 285 -16.65 -2.51 -8.47
N LEU A 286 -15.58 -1.78 -8.76
CA LEU A 286 -14.24 -2.05 -8.22
C LEU A 286 -14.02 -1.31 -6.89
N ASN A 287 -13.33 -1.94 -5.95
CA ASN A 287 -12.97 -1.38 -4.64
C ASN A 287 -11.78 -0.40 -4.65
N ALA A 288 -11.61 0.35 -5.73
CA ALA A 288 -10.54 1.32 -5.90
C ALA A 288 -11.11 2.67 -6.38
N PRO A 289 -12.06 3.28 -5.63
CA PRO A 289 -12.48 4.64 -5.93
C PRO A 289 -11.33 5.60 -5.68
N ILE A 290 -11.38 6.78 -6.31
CA ILE A 290 -10.48 7.89 -6.02
C ILE A 290 -11.32 9.12 -5.65
N ALA A 291 -10.87 9.85 -4.64
CA ALA A 291 -11.42 11.14 -4.24
C ALA A 291 -10.36 12.21 -4.50
N ALA A 292 -10.82 13.39 -4.91
CA ALA A 292 -10.05 14.61 -5.03
C ALA A 292 -10.93 15.78 -4.57
N ALA A 293 -10.34 16.96 -4.38
CA ALA A 293 -11.06 18.19 -4.16
C ALA A 293 -10.50 19.29 -5.06
N ASP A 294 -11.36 20.20 -5.50
CA ASP A 294 -10.97 21.38 -6.28
C ASP A 294 -10.29 22.44 -5.37
N GLU A 295 -9.77 23.52 -5.94
CA GLU A 295 -9.19 24.66 -5.20
C GLU A 295 -10.17 25.29 -4.19
N ARG A 296 -11.47 25.06 -4.35
CA ARG A 296 -12.52 25.53 -3.44
C ARG A 296 -12.88 24.49 -2.37
N GLY A 297 -12.21 23.35 -2.31
CA GLY A 297 -12.49 22.25 -1.39
C GLY A 297 -13.77 21.47 -1.71
N GLN A 298 -14.31 21.60 -2.93
CA GLN A 298 -15.45 20.80 -3.37
C GLN A 298 -14.96 19.42 -3.80
N PRO A 299 -15.51 18.33 -3.22
CA PRO A 299 -15.05 16.99 -3.53
C PRO A 299 -15.53 16.53 -4.90
N MET A 300 -14.71 15.71 -5.54
CA MET A 300 -15.06 14.93 -6.71
C MET A 300 -14.61 13.48 -6.50
N VAL A 301 -15.45 12.54 -6.92
CA VAL A 301 -15.17 11.11 -6.80
C VAL A 301 -15.20 10.46 -8.17
N ALA A 302 -14.19 9.67 -8.49
CA ALA A 302 -14.22 8.79 -9.65
C ALA A 302 -14.20 7.33 -9.21
N TYR A 303 -15.01 6.51 -9.85
CA TYR A 303 -15.14 5.08 -9.57
C TYR A 303 -15.49 4.32 -10.84
N THR A 304 -15.42 2.99 -10.78
CA THR A 304 -15.75 2.14 -11.93
C THR A 304 -16.91 1.23 -11.61
N ARG A 305 -17.76 0.99 -12.59
CA ARG A 305 -18.81 -0.04 -12.58
C ARG A 305 -19.16 -0.42 -14.01
N TYR A 306 -20.10 -1.33 -14.23
CA TYR A 306 -20.60 -1.58 -15.58
C TYR A 306 -21.40 -0.38 -16.11
N GLY A 307 -21.10 0.00 -17.35
CA GLY A 307 -21.84 1.01 -18.09
C GLY A 307 -23.12 0.46 -18.73
N PRO A 308 -23.86 1.30 -19.47
CA PRO A 308 -25.07 0.89 -20.19
C PRO A 308 -24.83 -0.26 -21.18
N GLY A 309 -23.64 -0.36 -21.77
CA GLY A 309 -23.24 -1.46 -22.65
C GLY A 309 -22.85 -2.75 -21.91
N GLY A 310 -22.86 -2.75 -20.57
CA GLY A 310 -22.44 -3.88 -19.75
C GLY A 310 -20.92 -4.05 -19.66
N ASN A 311 -20.13 -3.12 -20.22
CA ASN A 311 -18.67 -3.15 -20.17
C ASN A 311 -18.15 -2.33 -18.98
N ASN A 312 -16.87 -2.50 -18.63
CA ASN A 312 -16.29 -1.68 -17.56
C ASN A 312 -16.31 -0.20 -17.97
N ALA A 313 -16.80 0.65 -17.09
CA ALA A 313 -16.94 2.07 -17.33
C ALA A 313 -16.44 2.88 -16.13
N VAL A 314 -16.09 4.15 -16.39
CA VAL A 314 -15.69 5.13 -15.39
C VAL A 314 -16.81 6.13 -15.20
N PHE A 315 -17.17 6.36 -13.94
CA PHE A 315 -18.15 7.35 -13.52
C PHE A 315 -17.45 8.43 -12.69
N LEU A 316 -17.87 9.67 -12.90
CA LEU A 316 -17.52 10.82 -12.07
C LEU A 316 -18.74 11.18 -11.23
N ALA A 317 -18.52 11.62 -10.00
CA ALA A 317 -19.54 12.13 -9.12
C ALA A 317 -19.08 13.41 -8.44
N LYS A 318 -20.01 14.36 -8.29
CA LYS A 318 -19.81 15.59 -7.52
C LYS A 318 -21.07 15.95 -6.72
N PRO A 319 -20.95 16.76 -5.66
CA PRO A 319 -22.10 17.22 -4.91
C PRO A 319 -23.03 18.09 -5.76
N GLU A 320 -24.34 17.90 -5.59
CA GLU A 320 -25.38 18.75 -6.15
C GLU A 320 -26.55 18.84 -5.16
N GLY A 321 -26.81 20.05 -4.65
CA GLY A 321 -27.77 20.25 -3.55
C GLY A 321 -27.34 19.48 -2.30
N SER A 322 -28.25 18.66 -1.75
CA SER A 322 -27.99 17.76 -0.61
C SER A 322 -27.56 16.35 -1.03
N GLY A 323 -27.35 16.11 -2.33
CA GLY A 323 -27.01 14.81 -2.89
C GLY A 323 -25.79 14.86 -3.80
N TRP A 324 -25.72 13.89 -4.70
CA TRP A 324 -24.64 13.74 -5.66
C TRP A 324 -25.23 13.57 -7.06
N THR A 325 -24.61 14.19 -8.04
CA THR A 325 -24.82 13.84 -9.45
C THR A 325 -23.71 12.94 -9.93
N THR A 326 -24.03 12.01 -10.84
CA THR A 326 -23.09 11.02 -11.37
C THR A 326 -23.16 11.01 -12.90
N HIS A 327 -22.00 11.03 -13.56
CA HIS A 327 -21.90 11.05 -15.02
C HIS A 327 -20.99 9.94 -15.53
N LEU A 328 -21.42 9.27 -16.60
CA LEU A 328 -20.58 8.33 -17.35
C LEU A 328 -19.52 9.12 -18.12
N LEU A 329 -18.25 8.90 -17.80
CA LEU A 329 -17.15 9.53 -18.52
C LEU A 329 -16.76 8.73 -19.77
N VAL A 330 -16.52 7.43 -19.59
CA VAL A 330 -16.07 6.54 -20.65
C VAL A 330 -16.42 5.09 -20.32
N GLU A 331 -16.81 4.34 -21.34
CA GLU A 331 -17.01 2.89 -21.29
C GLU A 331 -15.98 2.18 -22.18
N SER A 332 -15.46 1.05 -21.70
CA SER A 332 -14.60 0.16 -22.47
C SER A 332 -15.41 -0.55 -23.57
N ASP A 333 -14.75 -1.01 -24.61
CA ASP A 333 -15.36 -1.84 -25.65
C ASP A 333 -15.48 -3.32 -25.25
N ARG A 334 -14.90 -3.72 -24.12
CA ARG A 334 -14.97 -5.08 -23.59
C ARG A 334 -15.29 -5.11 -22.10
N ARG A 335 -15.92 -6.19 -21.68
CA ARG A 335 -16.17 -6.50 -20.27
C ARG A 335 -15.07 -7.38 -19.72
N VAL A 336 -14.52 -6.97 -18.59
CA VAL A 336 -13.77 -7.80 -17.66
C VAL A 336 -14.61 -7.99 -16.39
N PRO A 337 -14.87 -9.24 -15.98
CA PRO A 337 -15.53 -9.54 -14.70
C PRO A 337 -14.80 -8.91 -13.51
N ILE A 338 -15.56 -8.28 -12.61
CA ILE A 338 -15.05 -7.80 -11.32
C ILE A 338 -15.56 -8.75 -10.25
N GLU A 339 -14.96 -9.92 -10.19
CA GLU A 339 -15.34 -11.05 -9.32
C GLU A 339 -14.09 -11.84 -8.89
N GLY A 340 -14.22 -12.60 -7.81
CA GLY A 340 -13.15 -13.40 -7.24
C GLY A 340 -12.48 -12.75 -6.02
N THR A 341 -11.58 -13.52 -5.41
CA THR A 341 -10.87 -13.19 -4.17
C THR A 341 -9.39 -12.89 -4.44
N GLY A 342 -8.74 -12.17 -3.52
CA GLY A 342 -7.32 -11.85 -3.61
C GLY A 342 -7.03 -10.78 -4.66
N THR A 343 -5.80 -10.75 -5.16
CA THR A 343 -5.38 -9.76 -6.17
C THR A 343 -6.04 -10.03 -7.53
N LEU A 344 -6.98 -9.18 -7.94
CA LEU A 344 -7.60 -9.26 -9.27
C LEU A 344 -6.61 -8.83 -10.37
N PRO A 345 -6.29 -9.71 -11.34
CA PRO A 345 -5.45 -9.33 -12.46
C PRO A 345 -6.22 -8.47 -13.48
N ASP A 346 -5.54 -7.48 -14.06
CA ASP A 346 -6.03 -6.74 -15.23
C ASP A 346 -7.42 -6.07 -15.07
N VAL A 347 -7.63 -5.34 -13.97
CA VAL A 347 -8.84 -4.50 -13.74
C VAL A 347 -8.62 -3.05 -14.21
N PRO A 348 -9.70 -2.25 -14.40
CA PRO A 348 -9.59 -0.82 -14.66
C PRO A 348 -8.76 -0.10 -13.59
N ARG A 349 -7.96 0.88 -14.00
CA ARG A 349 -7.14 1.70 -13.08
C ARG A 349 -7.46 3.17 -13.29
N LEU A 350 -7.77 3.85 -12.18
CA LEU A 350 -8.01 5.29 -12.11
C LEU A 350 -6.84 5.96 -11.38
N ARG A 351 -6.35 7.07 -11.92
CA ARG A 351 -5.26 7.86 -11.35
C ARG A 351 -5.42 9.32 -11.72
N GLU A 352 -4.76 10.20 -10.97
CA GLU A 352 -4.58 11.61 -11.37
C GLU A 352 -5.91 12.26 -11.73
N LEU A 353 -6.92 12.13 -10.86
CA LEU A 353 -8.15 12.90 -10.97
C LEU A 353 -7.84 14.33 -10.54
N ASP A 354 -8.02 15.26 -11.47
CA ASP A 354 -7.83 16.69 -11.29
C ASP A 354 -9.19 17.39 -11.52
N PRO A 355 -9.87 17.80 -10.43
CA PRO A 355 -11.15 18.50 -10.52
C PRO A 355 -11.07 19.87 -11.17
N ASP A 356 -9.95 20.58 -11.03
CA ASP A 356 -9.80 21.96 -11.54
C ASP A 356 -9.50 21.96 -13.05
N GLU A 357 -8.60 21.08 -13.49
CA GLU A 357 -8.32 20.88 -14.93
C GLU A 357 -9.43 20.09 -15.63
N GLY A 358 -10.25 19.35 -14.88
CA GLY A 358 -11.24 18.44 -15.41
C GLY A 358 -10.59 17.27 -16.14
N THR A 359 -9.59 16.63 -15.54
CA THR A 359 -8.91 15.50 -16.17
C THR A 359 -8.79 14.28 -15.26
N ILE A 360 -8.69 13.11 -15.88
CA ILE A 360 -8.43 11.84 -15.18
C ILE A 360 -7.64 10.89 -16.06
N LEU A 361 -6.67 10.19 -15.48
CA LEU A 361 -5.92 9.12 -16.13
C LEU A 361 -6.61 7.78 -15.92
N VAL A 362 -7.04 7.15 -17.01
CA VAL A 362 -7.74 5.86 -17.01
C VAL A 362 -6.96 4.84 -17.83
N ALA A 363 -6.76 3.65 -17.28
CA ALA A 363 -6.28 2.49 -18.03
C ALA A 363 -7.28 1.35 -17.89
N PHE A 364 -7.92 0.98 -18.99
CA PHE A 364 -8.75 -0.21 -19.05
C PHE A 364 -7.89 -1.48 -19.13
N PRO A 365 -8.46 -2.64 -18.78
CA PRO A 365 -7.80 -3.94 -18.89
C PRO A 365 -7.11 -4.14 -20.25
N GLY A 366 -5.85 -4.58 -20.27
CA GLY A 366 -5.07 -4.85 -21.48
C GLY A 366 -4.78 -3.64 -22.37
N ARG A 367 -5.07 -2.41 -21.90
CA ARG A 367 -4.91 -1.18 -22.69
C ARG A 367 -3.88 -0.24 -22.09
N ALA A 368 -3.33 0.61 -22.96
CA ALA A 368 -2.54 1.76 -22.53
C ALA A 368 -3.41 2.72 -21.70
N ALA A 369 -2.76 3.51 -20.84
CA ALA A 369 -3.43 4.59 -20.13
C ALA A 369 -3.73 5.76 -21.08
N PHE A 370 -4.92 6.36 -20.93
CA PHE A 370 -5.36 7.56 -21.61
C PHE A 370 -5.82 8.59 -20.59
N ARG A 371 -5.52 9.86 -20.86
CA ARG A 371 -6.07 10.98 -20.11
C ARG A 371 -7.35 11.42 -20.79
N TYR A 372 -8.42 11.42 -20.02
CA TYR A 372 -9.75 11.86 -20.43
C TYR A 372 -9.99 13.25 -19.86
N GLY A 373 -10.52 14.15 -20.67
CA GLY A 373 -10.99 15.46 -20.25
C GLY A 373 -12.50 15.41 -19.98
N PHE A 374 -12.96 16.24 -19.07
CA PHE A 374 -14.36 16.48 -18.77
C PHE A 374 -14.56 17.94 -18.35
N ASP A 375 -15.79 18.42 -18.40
CA ASP A 375 -16.16 19.71 -17.84
C ASP A 375 -16.36 19.58 -16.31
N PRO A 376 -15.62 20.31 -15.45
CA PRO A 376 -15.77 20.20 -13.99
C PRO A 376 -17.16 20.55 -13.44
N VAL A 377 -17.94 21.34 -14.19
CA VAL A 377 -19.27 21.80 -13.80
C VAL A 377 -20.34 20.82 -14.24
N THR A 378 -20.28 20.27 -15.45
CA THR A 378 -21.32 19.33 -15.94
C THR A 378 -20.92 17.86 -15.83
N LEU A 379 -19.64 17.58 -15.57
CA LEU A 379 -19.00 16.26 -15.63
C LEU A 379 -19.09 15.58 -17.01
N GLU A 380 -19.51 16.31 -18.04
CA GLU A 380 -19.62 15.76 -19.39
C GLU A 380 -18.22 15.56 -20.01
N PRO A 381 -18.01 14.47 -20.77
CA PRO A 381 -16.75 14.25 -21.48
C PRO A 381 -16.40 15.42 -22.40
N ARG A 382 -15.15 15.86 -22.36
CA ARG A 382 -14.65 16.98 -23.17
C ARG A 382 -13.46 16.54 -24.02
N GLY A 383 -13.58 16.76 -25.33
CA GLY A 383 -12.52 16.49 -26.29
C GLY A 383 -12.21 14.99 -26.43
N SER A 384 -11.15 14.70 -27.19
CA SER A 384 -10.68 13.33 -27.39
C SER A 384 -9.72 12.92 -26.29
N ALA A 385 -9.82 11.66 -25.85
CA ALA A 385 -8.85 11.10 -24.91
C ALA A 385 -7.43 11.13 -25.49
N VAL A 386 -6.49 11.65 -24.71
CA VAL A 386 -5.08 11.75 -25.14
C VAL A 386 -4.31 10.60 -24.54
N ARG A 387 -3.62 9.82 -25.36
CA ARG A 387 -2.76 8.74 -24.87
C ARG A 387 -1.76 9.31 -23.87
N ALA A 388 -1.69 8.70 -22.69
CA ALA A 388 -0.76 9.15 -21.66
C ALA A 388 0.67 9.07 -22.19
N ARG A 389 1.38 10.19 -22.20
CA ARG A 389 2.81 10.19 -22.48
C ARG A 389 3.52 9.38 -21.40
N ALA A 390 4.54 8.62 -21.79
CA ALA A 390 5.42 8.02 -20.79
C ALA A 390 6.00 9.15 -19.93
N ALA A 391 5.80 9.07 -18.61
CA ALA A 391 6.44 10.00 -17.69
C ALA A 391 7.96 9.80 -17.83
N ASP A 392 8.62 10.81 -18.38
CA ASP A 392 10.04 10.86 -18.75
C ASP A 392 10.42 9.98 -19.97
N SER A 393 10.98 10.62 -21.01
CA SER A 393 11.46 9.98 -22.23
C SER A 393 12.84 9.33 -22.05
N ARG A 394 13.49 9.52 -20.89
CA ARG A 394 14.76 8.85 -20.59
C ARG A 394 14.61 7.34 -20.75
N PRO A 395 15.48 6.69 -21.54
CA PRO A 395 15.51 5.24 -21.66
C PRO A 395 15.60 4.60 -20.28
N SER A 396 14.82 3.55 -20.05
CA SER A 396 14.95 2.77 -18.82
C SER A 396 16.28 2.02 -18.87
N PRO A 397 17.12 2.03 -17.81
CA PRO A 397 18.27 1.14 -17.69
C PRO A 397 17.84 -0.31 -17.38
N ALA A 398 16.66 -0.49 -16.78
CA ALA A 398 16.13 -1.80 -16.46
C ALA A 398 15.85 -2.60 -17.74
N ARG A 399 16.12 -3.90 -17.70
CA ARG A 399 15.91 -4.83 -18.82
C ARG A 399 14.94 -5.94 -18.42
N PRO A 400 14.08 -6.42 -19.33
CA PRO A 400 13.27 -7.60 -19.07
C PRO A 400 14.14 -8.79 -18.67
N ILE A 401 13.67 -9.60 -17.72
CA ILE A 401 14.34 -10.82 -17.29
C ILE A 401 13.98 -11.95 -18.27
N PRO A 402 14.93 -12.49 -19.05
CA PRO A 402 14.62 -13.55 -20.01
C PRO A 402 14.07 -14.79 -19.31
N GLY A 403 12.93 -15.29 -19.80
CA GLY A 403 12.23 -16.46 -19.28
C GLY A 403 11.35 -16.22 -18.05
N LEU A 404 11.19 -14.97 -17.58
CA LEU A 404 10.34 -14.67 -16.42
C LEU A 404 8.83 -14.81 -16.73
N GLY A 405 8.42 -14.44 -17.94
CA GLY A 405 7.02 -14.45 -18.37
C GLY A 405 6.13 -13.47 -17.59
N ARG A 406 5.05 -12.99 -18.21
CA ARG A 406 4.06 -12.07 -17.57
C ARG A 406 4.68 -10.88 -16.81
N SER A 407 5.86 -10.42 -17.20
CA SER A 407 6.61 -9.38 -16.50
C SER A 407 6.46 -8.03 -17.17
N ALA A 408 6.46 -6.96 -16.37
CA ALA A 408 6.45 -5.59 -16.86
C ALA A 408 7.43 -4.71 -16.09
N LEU A 409 7.88 -3.63 -16.75
CA LEU A 409 8.65 -2.57 -16.10
C LEU A 409 7.80 -1.93 -15.00
N ARG A 410 8.32 -1.95 -13.79
CA ARG A 410 7.76 -1.28 -12.61
C ARG A 410 8.46 0.04 -12.43
N ARG A 411 7.69 1.06 -12.05
CA ARG A 411 8.16 2.40 -11.75
C ARG A 411 7.60 2.85 -10.41
N VAL A 412 8.47 3.13 -9.46
CA VAL A 412 8.09 3.68 -8.15
C VAL A 412 8.42 5.17 -8.16
N PRO A 413 7.41 6.05 -8.12
CA PRO A 413 7.65 7.48 -8.07
C PRO A 413 8.34 7.87 -6.77
N VAL A 414 9.28 8.81 -6.83
CA VAL A 414 9.79 9.48 -5.64
C VAL A 414 8.82 10.58 -5.24
N LEU A 415 8.41 10.59 -3.97
CA LEU A 415 7.58 11.65 -3.41
C LEU A 415 8.41 12.55 -2.50
N ASP A 416 8.13 13.84 -2.48
CA ASP A 416 8.68 14.72 -1.46
C ASP A 416 8.17 14.28 -0.08
N ALA A 417 9.09 14.11 0.88
CA ALA A 417 8.74 13.58 2.19
C ALA A 417 7.81 14.51 2.97
N ALA A 418 7.83 15.83 2.71
CA ALA A 418 7.02 16.81 3.42
C ALA A 418 5.66 17.02 2.74
N SER A 419 5.67 17.36 1.44
CA SER A 419 4.44 17.69 0.70
C SER A 419 3.71 16.47 0.10
N GLY A 420 4.39 15.33 -0.01
CA GLY A 420 3.85 14.15 -0.71
C GLY A 420 3.76 14.31 -2.24
N GLN A 421 4.17 15.46 -2.77
CA GLN A 421 4.16 15.73 -4.21
C GLN A 421 5.17 14.85 -4.93
N ARG A 422 4.86 14.49 -6.18
CA ARG A 422 5.75 13.70 -7.02
C ARG A 422 6.96 14.53 -7.45
N LEU A 423 8.16 14.03 -7.20
CA LEU A 423 9.40 14.67 -7.60
C LEU A 423 9.97 14.11 -8.91
N PRO A 424 10.88 14.84 -9.58
CA PRO A 424 11.65 14.33 -10.71
C PRO A 424 12.60 13.18 -10.30
N GLY A 425 12.10 11.95 -10.33
CA GLY A 425 12.88 10.76 -10.03
C GLY A 425 12.01 9.53 -9.84
N ARG A 426 12.59 8.35 -10.07
CA ARG A 426 11.89 7.08 -9.88
C ARG A 426 12.85 5.92 -9.71
N PHE A 427 12.36 4.86 -9.08
CA PHE A 427 13.00 3.55 -9.12
C PHE A 427 12.37 2.68 -10.21
N GLU A 428 13.20 1.92 -10.91
CA GLU A 428 12.80 1.06 -12.02
C GLU A 428 13.34 -0.36 -11.85
N PHE A 429 12.49 -1.37 -12.07
CA PHE A 429 12.82 -2.80 -12.01
C PHE A 429 11.76 -3.61 -12.77
N PHE A 430 12.01 -4.88 -13.08
CA PHE A 430 11.01 -5.78 -13.68
C PHE A 430 10.42 -6.71 -12.62
N ALA A 431 9.11 -6.95 -12.69
CA ALA A 431 8.43 -7.94 -11.88
C ALA A 431 7.27 -8.58 -12.64
N GLN A 432 6.89 -9.80 -12.26
CA GLN A 432 5.70 -10.47 -12.78
C GLN A 432 4.41 -9.74 -12.36
N ALA A 433 3.39 -9.82 -13.19
CA ALA A 433 2.04 -9.40 -12.83
C ALA A 433 1.46 -10.30 -11.72
N GLY A 434 0.53 -9.75 -10.93
CA GLY A 434 -0.20 -10.54 -9.93
C GLY A 434 -0.96 -11.72 -10.54
N ASN A 435 -1.09 -12.80 -9.77
CA ASN A 435 -1.71 -14.05 -10.20
C ASN A 435 -2.61 -14.65 -9.11
N GLY A 436 -3.53 -13.85 -8.56
CA GLY A 436 -4.43 -14.30 -7.48
C GLY A 436 -3.67 -14.82 -6.25
N ASP A 437 -2.59 -14.13 -5.89
CA ASP A 437 -1.70 -14.45 -4.77
C ASP A 437 -0.98 -15.81 -4.87
N ARG A 438 -0.89 -16.37 -6.09
CA ARG A 438 -0.24 -17.65 -6.42
C ARG A 438 1.00 -17.46 -7.29
N PRO A 439 1.96 -18.39 -7.25
CA PRO A 439 3.06 -18.41 -8.22
C PRO A 439 2.55 -18.52 -9.66
N VAL A 440 3.32 -18.01 -10.61
CA VAL A 440 3.10 -18.26 -12.04
C VAL A 440 3.76 -19.59 -12.39
N ALA A 441 3.05 -20.49 -13.08
CA ALA A 441 3.63 -21.77 -13.49
C ALA A 441 4.77 -21.56 -14.51
N CYS A 442 5.85 -22.33 -14.38
CA CYS A 442 6.89 -22.39 -15.41
C CYS A 442 6.32 -23.03 -16.68
N THR A 443 6.70 -22.49 -17.83
CA THR A 443 6.39 -23.07 -19.16
C THR A 443 7.67 -23.15 -19.98
N ALA A 444 7.61 -23.81 -21.15
CA ALA A 444 8.74 -23.84 -22.08
C ALA A 444 9.21 -22.42 -22.47
N ASP A 445 8.27 -21.50 -22.66
CA ASP A 445 8.56 -20.10 -23.02
C ASP A 445 8.92 -19.21 -21.82
N ALA A 446 8.59 -19.65 -20.60
CA ALA A 446 8.84 -18.94 -19.36
C ALA A 446 9.38 -19.86 -18.26
N PRO A 447 10.60 -20.42 -18.44
CA PRO A 447 11.16 -21.43 -17.53
C PRO A 447 11.54 -20.88 -16.14
N LYS A 448 11.52 -19.56 -15.95
CA LYS A 448 11.82 -18.91 -14.66
C LYS A 448 10.57 -18.35 -13.98
N ALA A 449 9.37 -18.60 -14.52
CA ALA A 449 8.16 -17.96 -14.00
C ALA A 449 7.78 -18.42 -12.60
N CYS A 450 8.09 -19.67 -12.24
CA CYS A 450 7.78 -20.29 -10.96
C CYS A 450 8.89 -20.12 -9.91
N ASP A 451 10.12 -19.86 -10.37
CA ASP A 451 11.27 -19.50 -9.53
C ASP A 451 11.94 -18.24 -10.09
N PRO A 452 11.33 -17.07 -9.86
CA PRO A 452 11.73 -15.82 -10.50
C PRO A 452 13.05 -15.30 -9.90
N PRO A 453 14.10 -15.09 -10.72
CA PRO A 453 15.33 -14.51 -10.21
C PRO A 453 15.10 -13.05 -9.77
N PRO A 454 15.96 -12.51 -8.90
CA PRO A 454 15.90 -11.11 -8.53
C PRO A 454 16.08 -10.17 -9.75
N SER A 455 15.38 -9.04 -9.73
CA SER A 455 15.55 -7.95 -10.69
C SER A 455 16.51 -6.90 -10.14
N PRO A 456 17.53 -6.47 -10.90
CA PRO A 456 18.25 -5.24 -10.58
C PRO A 456 17.27 -4.06 -10.44
N VAL A 457 17.56 -3.18 -9.49
CA VAL A 457 16.81 -1.95 -9.25
C VAL A 457 17.68 -0.76 -9.65
N TYR A 458 17.07 0.20 -10.37
CA TYR A 458 17.76 1.40 -10.80
C TYR A 458 17.05 2.64 -10.30
N PHE A 459 17.80 3.56 -9.68
CA PHE A 459 17.35 4.93 -9.47
C PHE A 459 17.63 5.77 -10.71
N VAL A 460 16.57 6.27 -11.34
CA VAL A 460 16.64 7.19 -12.48
C VAL A 460 16.26 8.58 -11.98
N GLN A 461 17.24 9.48 -11.91
CA GLN A 461 16.97 10.88 -11.61
C GLN A 461 16.13 11.50 -12.74
N GLY A 462 15.18 12.39 -12.41
CA GLY A 462 14.42 13.12 -13.44
C GLY A 462 15.27 14.19 -14.13
N GLY A 463 14.84 14.63 -15.32
CA GLY A 463 15.29 15.91 -15.87
C GLY A 463 14.71 17.07 -15.08
N HIS A 464 15.48 18.14 -14.94
CA HIS A 464 14.99 19.42 -14.44
C HIS A 464 14.07 20.08 -15.48
#